data_AF-A0A8T1BJ28-F1
#
_entry.id   AF-A0A8T1BJ28-F1
#
_cell.length_a   1.000
_cell.length_b   1.000
_cell.length_c   1.000
_cell.angle_alpha   90.00
_cell.angle_beta   90.00
_cell.angle_gamma   90.00
#
_symmetry.space_group_name_H-M   'P 1'
#
loop_
_entity.id
_entity.type
_entity.pdbx_description
1 polymer ?
#
loop_
_entity_poly.entity_id
_entity_poly.type
_entity_poly.pdbx_seq_one_letter_code
_entity_poly.pdbx_strand_id
1 'polypeptide(L)'
;MHGAYNKLGFDFPVVNTEVVSVFHGPELENRYKAALHVSIHSHHYVFLLGRLKDDSTRTSDPLVMETFVQIEDPAIFCKCMEWKHKKVEQLRRDYFAMTSAVM
;
A
#
# COMPACT_ATOMS: atom_id res chain seq x y z
N MET A 1 12.76 -0.76 3.86
CA MET A 1 12.26 0.59 4.18
C MET A 1 11.74 0.60 5.61
N HIS A 2 12.61 0.93 6.57
CA HIS A 2 12.24 1.19 7.95
C HIS A 2 12.28 2.71 8.16
N GLY A 3 11.15 3.39 8.10
CA GLY A 3 11.13 4.84 8.25
C GLY A 3 9.74 5.44 8.09
N ALA A 4 9.39 6.35 9.00
CA ALA A 4 8.17 7.14 9.14
C ALA A 4 6.92 6.49 9.78
N TYR A 5 6.63 5.20 9.57
CA TYR A 5 5.38 4.59 10.06
C TYR A 5 5.50 3.84 11.42
N ASN A 6 6.71 3.47 11.86
CA ASN A 6 6.92 2.74 13.12
C ASN A 6 6.43 3.48 14.39
N LYS A 7 6.24 4.80 14.33
CA LYS A 7 5.76 5.61 15.47
C LYS A 7 4.24 5.62 15.62
N LEU A 8 3.49 4.97 14.73
CA LEU A 8 2.02 4.91 14.79
C LEU A 8 1.51 3.77 15.67
N GLY A 9 2.39 2.90 16.19
CA GLY A 9 2.02 1.80 17.09
C GLY A 9 1.41 0.58 16.38
N PHE A 10 1.46 0.51 15.04
CA PHE A 10 1.01 -0.65 14.27
C PHE A 10 2.18 -1.55 13.91
N ASP A 11 2.00 -2.86 14.07
CA ASP A 11 2.95 -3.89 13.63
C ASP A 11 2.77 -4.28 12.15
N PHE A 12 1.98 -3.51 11.40
CA PHE A 12 1.74 -3.71 9.97
C PHE A 12 1.88 -2.40 9.18
N PRO A 13 2.24 -2.45 7.88
CA PRO A 13 2.26 -1.26 7.02
C PRO A 13 0.87 -0.63 6.87
N VAL A 14 0.78 0.68 7.11
CA VAL A 14 -0.49 1.44 7.00
C VAL A 14 -0.93 1.64 5.53
N VAL A 15 0.03 1.55 4.61
CA VAL A 15 -0.17 1.70 3.17
C VAL A 15 -0.09 0.33 2.50
N ASN A 16 -1.09 0.03 1.69
CA ASN A 16 -1.11 -1.13 0.79
C ASN A 16 -0.75 -0.70 -0.63
N THR A 17 -0.22 -1.64 -1.41
CA THR A 17 0.11 -1.41 -2.81
C THR A 17 -0.21 -2.66 -3.60
N GLU A 18 -0.97 -2.48 -4.66
CA GLU A 18 -1.44 -3.55 -5.54
C GLU A 18 -1.10 -3.22 -6.99
N VAL A 19 -0.77 -4.24 -7.77
CA VAL A 19 -0.58 -4.11 -9.21
C VAL A 19 -1.95 -4.18 -9.87
N VAL A 20 -2.32 -3.13 -10.60
CA VAL A 20 -3.62 -3.04 -11.30
C VAL A 20 -3.49 -3.59 -12.70
N SER A 21 -2.41 -3.23 -13.39
CA SER A 21 -2.13 -3.68 -14.74
C SER A 21 -0.64 -3.60 -15.05
N VAL A 22 -0.20 -4.43 -15.99
CA VAL A 22 1.10 -4.31 -16.65
C VAL A 22 0.82 -3.94 -18.10
N PHE A 23 1.46 -2.88 -18.57
CA PHE A 23 1.29 -2.38 -19.94
C PHE A 23 1.96 -3.34 -20.94
N HIS A 24 1.41 -3.40 -22.16
CA HIS A 24 1.94 -4.27 -23.20
C HIS A 24 3.29 -3.79 -23.71
N GLY A 25 4.30 -4.68 -23.61
CA GLY A 25 5.64 -4.44 -24.13
C GLY A 25 6.50 -3.53 -23.24
N PRO A 26 7.82 -3.51 -23.46
CA PRO A 26 8.70 -2.59 -22.76
C PRO A 26 8.54 -1.16 -23.30
N GLU A 27 8.37 -0.19 -22.39
CA GLU A 27 8.21 1.23 -22.74
C GLU A 27 9.54 1.99 -22.74
N LEU A 28 10.51 1.57 -21.91
CA LEU A 28 11.79 2.25 -21.76
C LEU A 28 12.90 1.25 -21.44
N GLU A 29 13.94 1.16 -22.29
CA GLU A 29 15.14 0.36 -22.00
C GLU A 29 14.84 -1.10 -21.56
N ASN A 30 13.94 -1.80 -22.26
CA ASN A 30 13.46 -3.16 -21.90
C ASN A 30 12.68 -3.26 -20.57
N ARG A 31 12.27 -2.13 -19.98
CA ARG A 31 11.41 -2.10 -18.80
C ARG A 31 9.96 -1.95 -19.21
N TYR A 32 9.11 -2.70 -18.53
CA TYR A 32 7.67 -2.66 -18.64
C TYR A 32 7.13 -1.63 -17.66
N LYS A 33 6.07 -0.94 -18.06
CA LYS A 33 5.33 -0.09 -17.14
C LYS A 33 4.27 -0.93 -16.42
N ALA A 34 4.12 -0.71 -15.12
CA ALA A 34 3.04 -1.27 -14.33
C ALA A 34 2.26 -0.16 -13.61
N ALA A 35 0.93 -0.21 -13.70
CA ALA A 35 0.05 0.63 -12.89
C ALA A 35 -0.10 0.02 -11.49
N LEU A 36 0.01 0.87 -10.48
CA LEU A 36 -0.14 0.51 -9.08
C LEU A 36 -1.26 1.34 -8.45
N HIS A 37 -2.08 0.69 -7.62
CA HIS A 37 -2.92 1.37 -6.65
C HIS A 37 -2.22 1.35 -5.31
N VAL A 38 -2.00 2.54 -4.75
CA VAL A 38 -1.48 2.75 -3.40
C VAL A 38 -2.63 3.23 -2.53
N SER A 39 -3.03 2.43 -1.54
CA SER A 39 -4.17 2.73 -0.69
C SER A 39 -3.77 2.84 0.78
N ILE A 40 -4.48 3.68 1.53
CA ILE A 40 -4.36 3.77 2.99
C ILE A 40 -5.44 2.90 3.63
N HIS A 41 -5.06 2.04 4.58
CA HIS A 41 -6.04 1.26 5.34
C HIS A 41 -6.86 2.17 6.28
N SER A 42 -8.19 2.18 6.10
CA SER A 42 -9.07 3.29 6.50
C SER A 42 -9.32 3.46 8.00
N HIS A 43 -9.08 2.44 8.85
CA HIS A 43 -9.40 2.55 10.29
C HIS A 43 -8.49 3.52 11.06
N HIS A 44 -7.39 3.97 10.45
CA HIS A 44 -6.42 4.89 11.06
C HIS A 44 -6.22 6.17 10.26
N TYR A 45 -7.16 6.46 9.36
CA TYR A 45 -7.21 7.67 8.54
C TYR A 45 -7.03 8.95 9.36
N VAL A 46 -7.59 9.00 10.57
CA VAL A 46 -7.51 10.14 11.50
C VAL A 46 -6.05 10.52 11.83
N PHE A 47 -5.15 9.56 11.99
CA PHE A 47 -3.73 9.85 12.30
C PHE A 47 -2.96 10.41 11.10
N LEU A 48 -3.43 10.12 9.89
CA LEU A 48 -2.82 10.60 8.65
C LEU A 48 -3.39 11.96 8.24
N LEU A 49 -4.62 12.29 8.64
CA LEU A 49 -5.24 13.60 8.39
C LEU A 49 -4.39 14.78 8.88
N GLY A 50 -3.76 14.66 10.05
CA GLY A 50 -2.89 15.72 10.59
C GLY A 50 -1.55 15.87 9.88
N ARG A 51 -1.25 15.00 8.90
CA ARG A 51 -0.02 15.03 8.08
C ARG A 51 -0.29 15.36 6.61
N LEU A 52 -1.56 15.49 6.23
CA LEU A 52 -1.90 15.98 4.90
C LEU A 52 -1.56 17.48 4.82
N LYS A 53 -1.35 17.98 3.61
CA LYS A 53 -1.18 19.42 3.39
C LYS A 53 -2.47 20.15 3.78
N ASP A 54 -2.35 21.41 4.21
CA ASP A 54 -3.47 22.21 4.71
C ASP A 54 -4.62 22.40 3.70
N ASP A 55 -4.33 22.25 2.41
CA ASP A 55 -5.27 22.34 1.28
C ASP A 55 -5.94 20.99 0.91
N SER A 56 -5.68 19.93 1.68
CA SER A 56 -6.23 18.60 1.39
C SER A 56 -7.73 18.49 1.70
N THR A 57 -8.49 18.04 0.71
CA THR A 57 -9.92 17.73 0.88
C THR A 57 -10.08 16.47 1.73
N ARG A 58 -10.81 16.59 2.84
CA ARG A 58 -11.19 15.45 3.68
C ARG A 58 -12.29 14.65 2.98
N THR A 59 -12.07 13.36 2.75
CA THR A 59 -13.07 12.45 2.18
C THR A 59 -13.26 11.22 3.09
N SER A 60 -14.48 10.68 3.11
CA SER A 60 -14.78 9.37 3.69
C SER A 60 -14.34 8.21 2.80
N ASP A 61 -13.99 8.50 1.54
CA ASP A 61 -13.51 7.51 0.60
C ASP A 61 -12.08 7.05 0.98
N PRO A 62 -11.74 5.78 0.73
CA PRO A 62 -10.37 5.32 0.88
C PRO A 62 -9.44 6.19 0.02
N LEU A 63 -8.39 6.75 0.63
CA LEU A 63 -7.34 7.43 -0.11
C LEU A 63 -6.61 6.39 -0.96
N VAL A 64 -6.93 6.37 -2.25
CA VAL A 64 -6.27 5.56 -3.27
C VAL A 64 -5.57 6.51 -4.23
N MET A 65 -4.28 6.25 -4.45
CA MET A 65 -3.47 6.93 -5.45
C MET A 65 -3.10 5.92 -6.53
N GLU A 66 -3.38 6.26 -7.79
CA GLU A 66 -2.82 5.55 -8.93
C GLU A 66 -1.43 6.09 -9.25
N THR A 67 -0.47 5.19 -9.48
CA THR A 67 0.90 5.55 -9.86
C THR A 67 1.49 4.51 -10.81
N PHE A 68 2.66 4.82 -11.37
CA PHE A 68 3.33 3.94 -12.34
C PHE A 68 4.77 3.69 -11.94
N VAL A 69 5.24 2.47 -12.20
CA VAL A 69 6.64 2.07 -12.05
C VAL A 69 7.14 1.41 -13.32
N GLN A 70 8.46 1.50 -13.54
CA GLN A 70 9.15 0.78 -14.61
C GLN A 70 9.84 -0.44 -13.99
N ILE A 71 9.61 -1.63 -14.56
CA ILE A 71 10.06 -2.92 -14.01
C ILE A 71 10.68 -3.78 -15.09
N GLU A 72 11.72 -4.54 -14.74
CA GLU A 72 12.46 -5.37 -15.69
C GLU A 72 11.80 -6.73 -15.93
N ASP A 73 11.27 -7.35 -14.86
CA ASP A 73 10.56 -8.63 -14.93
C ASP A 73 9.15 -8.50 -14.33
N PRO A 74 8.11 -8.34 -15.17
CA PRO A 74 6.72 -8.26 -14.70
C PRO A 74 6.25 -9.48 -13.95
N ALA A 75 6.69 -10.68 -14.34
CA ALA A 75 6.20 -11.92 -13.75
C ALA A 75 6.71 -12.07 -12.31
N ILE A 76 8.00 -11.81 -12.08
CA ILE A 76 8.58 -11.81 -10.73
C ILE A 76 8.00 -10.67 -9.91
N PHE A 77 7.89 -9.46 -10.49
CA PHE A 77 7.36 -8.30 -9.78
C PHE A 77 5.93 -8.53 -9.29
N CYS A 78 5.02 -9.00 -10.17
CA CYS A 78 3.64 -9.31 -9.80
C CYS A 78 3.57 -10.36 -8.69
N LYS A 79 4.34 -11.45 -8.78
CA LYS A 79 4.42 -12.48 -7.72
C LYS A 79 4.87 -11.91 -6.38
N CYS A 80 5.90 -11.06 -6.39
CA CYS A 80 6.40 -10.40 -5.19
C CYS A 80 5.36 -9.46 -4.57
N MET A 81 4.64 -8.70 -5.41
CA MET A 81 3.59 -7.79 -4.96
C MET A 81 2.40 -8.53 -4.37
N GLU A 82 1.95 -9.62 -5.00
CA GLU A 82 0.90 -10.50 -4.45
C GLU A 82 1.31 -11.12 -3.11
N TRP A 83 2.55 -11.62 -3.01
CA TRP A 83 3.07 -12.17 -1.76
C TRP A 83 3.12 -11.12 -0.65
N LYS A 84 3.61 -9.92 -0.97
CA LYS A 84 3.67 -8.79 -0.04
C LYS A 84 2.27 -8.42 0.44
N HIS A 85 1.30 -8.31 -0.47
CA HIS A 85 -0.08 -7.99 -0.14
C HIS A 85 -0.68 -9.02 0.82
N LYS A 86 -0.56 -10.32 0.52
CA LYS A 86 -1.03 -11.40 1.41
C LYS A 86 -0.38 -11.34 2.80
N LYS A 87 0.92 -11.03 2.87
CA LYS A 87 1.64 -10.89 4.13
C LYS A 87 1.14 -9.70 4.95
N VAL A 88 0.89 -8.55 4.32
CA VAL A 88 0.33 -7.37 4.98
C VAL A 88 -1.08 -7.65 5.52
N GLU A 89 -1.94 -8.28 4.72
CA GLU A 89 -3.29 -8.65 5.17
C GLU A 89 -3.28 -9.69 6.29
N GLN A 90 -2.30 -10.60 6.33
CA GLN A 90 -2.13 -11.52 7.45
C GLN A 90 -1.74 -10.75 8.74
N LEU A 91 -0.71 -9.92 8.69
CA LEU A 91 -0.27 -9.11 9.84
C LEU A 91 -1.40 -8.23 10.38
N ARG A 92 -2.21 -7.67 9.49
CA ARG A 92 -3.38 -6.86 9.84
C ARG A 92 -4.41 -7.69 10.59
N ARG A 93 -4.77 -8.86 10.06
CA ARG A 93 -5.73 -9.76 10.72
C ARG A 93 -5.23 -10.20 12.10
N ASP A 94 -3.94 -10.53 12.21
CA ASP A 94 -3.33 -10.95 13.47
C ASP A 94 -3.36 -9.81 14.50
N TYR A 95 -3.01 -8.59 14.10
CA TYR A 95 -3.06 -7.41 14.97
C TYR A 95 -4.48 -7.18 15.53
N PHE A 96 -5.51 -7.18 14.68
CA PHE A 96 -6.89 -6.96 15.14
C PHE A 96 -7.44 -8.14 15.95
N ALA A 97 -7.05 -9.38 15.64
CA ALA A 97 -7.43 -10.54 16.45
C ALA A 97 -6.84 -10.46 17.86
N MET A 98 -5.57 -10.04 18.00
CA MET A 98 -4.94 -9.82 19.31
C MET A 98 -5.59 -8.66 20.07
N THR A 99 -5.86 -7.54 19.39
CA THR A 99 -6.49 -6.37 20.04
C THR A 99 -7.89 -6.69 20.56
N SER A 100 -8.64 -7.53 19.85
CA SER A 100 -9.98 -8.00 20.28
C SER A 100 -9.94 -9.00 21.43
N ALA A 101 -8.82 -9.69 21.67
CA ALA A 101 -8.70 -10.68 22.75
C ALA A 101 -8.24 -10.08 24.09
N VAL A 102 -7.77 -8.83 24.08
CA VAL A 102 -7.27 -8.10 25.25
C VAL A 102 -8.33 -7.16 25.85
N MET A 103 -9.48 -7.03 25.18
CA MET A 103 -10.62 -6.18 25.59
C MET A 103 -11.78 -7.03 26.11
#